data_AF-A0A149TUE0-F1
#
_entry.id   AF-A0A149TUE0-F1
#
_cell.length_a   1.000
_cell.length_b   1.000
_cell.length_c   1.000
_cell.angle_alpha   90.00
_cell.angle_beta   90.00
_cell.angle_gamma   90.00
#
_symmetry.space_group_name_H-M   'P 1'
#
loop_
_entity.id
_entity.type
_entity.pdbx_description
1 polymer ?
#
loop_
_entity_poly.entity_id
_entity_poly.type
_entity_poly.pdbx_seq_one_letter_code
_entity_poly.pdbx_strand_id
1 'polypeptide(L)'
;MIFLRIFFGHRRAFFQPCAALTGILLLCPLPSEAGSSPASRFQGCPANGQIGPVPAPTLSHFTLPAPLPKGLALYASQDLAAVAPAGWHCLELYGSSGAFLMLKPDAFPQTDSTLEVRISGPGIQVSSTSGTTSGRFDVARTIARAFPTHQPFVQSVIQEGIEPTSRFPTGPYPDDQITREGDRDIAFVTPAHTVGFGTESRLTANNTPIKGVIHLTSAQDLMTIHVRLASNQSHLTQTIIDQTRKLNADFAR
;
A
#
# COMPACT_ATOMS: atom_id res chain seq x y z
N MET A 1 -17.33 -38.19 72.08
CA MET A 1 -18.52 -38.23 72.95
C MET A 1 -19.67 -38.75 72.11
N ILE A 2 -20.29 -39.90 72.46
CA ILE A 2 -21.60 -40.43 71.96
C ILE A 2 -21.67 -40.63 70.41
N PHE A 3 -21.65 -41.86 69.86
CA PHE A 3 -22.82 -42.72 69.55
C PHE A 3 -23.93 -42.02 68.72
N LEU A 4 -24.78 -42.62 67.87
CA LEU A 4 -25.25 -43.98 67.53
C LEU A 4 -25.80 -43.88 66.06
N ARG A 5 -26.01 -44.86 65.16
CA ARG A 5 -26.11 -46.34 65.11
C ARG A 5 -25.49 -46.88 63.80
N ILE A 6 -25.30 -48.19 63.70
CA ILE A 6 -25.36 -48.96 62.43
C ILE A 6 -26.77 -49.57 62.32
N PHE A 7 -27.30 -49.73 61.11
CA PHE A 7 -28.42 -50.65 60.84
C PHE A 7 -28.18 -51.48 59.57
N PHE A 8 -28.28 -52.80 59.70
CA PHE A 8 -28.31 -53.71 58.56
C PHE A 8 -29.75 -53.83 58.01
N GLY A 9 -29.92 -53.64 56.71
CA GLY A 9 -31.12 -54.00 55.93
C GLY A 9 -30.74 -55.07 54.90
N HIS A 10 -31.62 -56.05 54.64
CA HIS A 10 -31.20 -57.31 54.02
C HIS A 10 -32.20 -57.80 52.96
N ARG A 11 -31.68 -58.23 51.80
CA ARG A 11 -32.41 -58.76 50.62
C ARG A 11 -33.22 -57.68 49.86
N ARG A 12 -33.61 -57.85 48.59
CA ARG A 12 -33.56 -59.03 47.69
C ARG A 12 -32.86 -58.69 46.36
N ALA A 13 -32.35 -59.72 45.67
CA ALA A 13 -31.86 -59.58 44.31
C ALA A 13 -33.02 -59.44 43.30
N PHE A 14 -32.75 -58.73 42.20
CA PHE A 14 -33.51 -58.83 40.95
C PHE A 14 -32.52 -58.96 39.79
N PHE A 15 -32.68 -60.02 39.00
CA PHE A 15 -32.05 -60.13 37.68
C PHE A 15 -32.82 -59.25 36.70
N GLN A 16 -32.13 -58.49 35.85
CA GLN A 16 -32.42 -58.31 34.41
C GLN A 16 -31.26 -57.54 33.72
N PRO A 17 -31.15 -57.53 32.37
CA PRO A 17 -30.01 -58.22 31.76
C PRO A 17 -28.94 -57.31 31.16
N CYS A 18 -27.89 -57.95 30.66
CA CYS A 18 -26.86 -57.33 29.83
C CYS A 18 -27.47 -56.65 28.59
N ALA A 19 -27.23 -55.35 28.44
CA ALA A 19 -27.40 -54.62 27.18
C ALA A 19 -25.99 -54.40 26.59
N ALA A 20 -25.72 -55.04 25.45
CA ALA A 20 -24.46 -54.91 24.73
C ALA A 20 -24.60 -53.95 23.54
N LEU A 21 -23.47 -53.34 23.15
CA LEU A 21 -23.34 -52.34 22.07
C LEU A 21 -24.08 -51.00 22.37
N THR A 22 -23.62 -49.84 21.90
CA THR A 22 -22.59 -49.57 20.89
C THR A 22 -21.65 -48.46 21.36
N GLY A 23 -20.33 -48.67 21.26
CA GLY A 23 -19.33 -47.65 21.56
C GLY A 23 -19.23 -46.60 20.45
N ILE A 24 -20.08 -45.56 20.50
CA ILE A 24 -19.96 -44.41 19.60
C ILE A 24 -18.77 -43.56 20.07
N LEU A 25 -17.63 -43.71 19.38
CA LEU A 25 -16.54 -42.74 19.44
C LEU A 25 -17.04 -41.42 18.86
N LEU A 26 -17.38 -40.45 19.72
CA LEU A 26 -17.51 -39.06 19.30
C LEU A 26 -16.12 -38.53 18.92
N LEU A 27 -15.75 -38.75 17.66
CA LEU A 27 -14.80 -37.92 16.95
C LEU A 27 -15.38 -36.51 16.88
N CYS A 28 -15.08 -35.67 17.89
CA CYS A 28 -15.23 -34.23 17.74
C CYS A 28 -14.42 -33.80 16.52
N PRO A 29 -15.03 -33.25 15.46
CA PRO A 29 -14.26 -32.61 14.41
C PRO A 29 -13.56 -31.42 15.06
N LEU A 30 -12.23 -31.47 15.13
CA LEU A 30 -11.44 -30.28 15.42
C LEU A 30 -11.87 -29.20 14.41
N PRO A 31 -12.14 -27.96 14.84
CA PRO A 31 -12.44 -26.90 13.90
C PRO A 31 -11.24 -26.75 12.97
N SER A 32 -11.42 -27.12 11.71
CA SER A 32 -10.40 -26.89 10.69
C SER A 32 -10.30 -25.38 10.53
N GLU A 33 -9.27 -24.77 11.12
CA GLU A 33 -8.83 -23.46 10.69
C GLU A 33 -8.46 -23.60 9.21
N ALA A 34 -9.37 -23.16 8.34
CA ALA A 34 -9.12 -22.97 6.93
C ALA A 34 -8.13 -21.82 6.79
N GLY A 35 -6.85 -22.12 7.06
CA GLY A 35 -5.75 -21.16 7.05
C GLY A 35 -5.76 -20.41 5.74
N SER A 36 -6.01 -19.10 5.81
CA SER A 36 -6.23 -18.27 4.62
C SER A 36 -5.02 -18.40 3.70
N SER A 37 -5.16 -19.14 2.59
CA SER A 37 -4.06 -19.40 1.65
C SER A 37 -3.38 -18.07 1.27
N PRO A 38 -2.05 -17.99 1.16
CA PRO A 38 -1.36 -16.73 0.86
C PRO A 38 -1.92 -15.98 -0.37
N ALA A 39 -2.47 -16.71 -1.34
CA ALA A 39 -3.16 -16.15 -2.52
C ALA A 39 -4.37 -15.26 -2.17
N SER A 40 -5.01 -15.45 -1.00
CA SER A 40 -6.20 -14.70 -0.56
C SER A 40 -5.95 -13.22 -0.21
N ARG A 41 -4.71 -12.73 -0.34
CA ARG A 41 -4.33 -11.33 -0.07
C ARG A 41 -3.54 -10.69 -1.21
N PHE A 42 -3.64 -11.22 -2.43
CA PHE A 42 -3.13 -10.58 -3.64
C PHE A 42 -4.27 -10.08 -4.51
N GLN A 43 -4.16 -8.84 -5.00
CA GLN A 43 -5.01 -8.26 -6.03
C GLN A 43 -4.14 -7.76 -7.18
N GLY A 44 -4.34 -8.33 -8.37
CA GLY A 44 -3.78 -7.80 -9.60
C GLY A 44 -4.40 -6.44 -9.94
N CYS A 45 -3.58 -5.49 -10.35
CA CYS A 45 -3.99 -4.17 -10.78
C CYS A 45 -3.94 -4.08 -12.32
N PRO A 46 -5.05 -3.73 -13.00
CA PRO A 46 -5.01 -3.42 -14.42
C PRO A 46 -4.25 -2.11 -14.62
N ALA A 47 -3.71 -1.91 -15.83
CA ALA A 47 -3.06 -0.67 -16.22
C ALA A 47 -3.73 -0.05 -17.46
N ASN A 48 -3.63 1.26 -17.64
CA ASN A 48 -4.02 1.94 -18.87
C ASN A 48 -2.98 3.02 -19.21
N GLY A 49 -2.70 3.26 -20.47
CA GLY A 49 -1.56 4.11 -20.83
C GLY A 49 -1.30 4.25 -22.31
N GLN A 50 -0.05 4.59 -22.65
CA GLN A 50 0.34 5.02 -24.00
C GLN A 50 0.07 3.99 -25.12
N ILE A 51 0.05 2.69 -24.82
CA ILE A 51 -0.31 1.62 -25.78
C ILE A 51 -1.67 0.96 -25.47
N GLY A 52 -2.49 1.60 -24.63
CA GLY A 52 -3.85 1.18 -24.29
C GLY A 52 -3.98 0.35 -23.00
N PRO A 53 -5.14 -0.27 -22.76
CA PRO A 53 -5.41 -1.06 -21.56
C PRO A 53 -4.60 -2.37 -21.50
N VAL A 54 -4.13 -2.70 -20.30
CA VAL A 54 -3.38 -3.93 -19.99
C VAL A 54 -4.12 -4.69 -18.88
N PRO A 55 -4.40 -5.99 -19.04
CA PRO A 55 -5.13 -6.78 -18.04
C PRO A 55 -4.32 -6.96 -16.76
N ALA A 56 -5.04 -7.08 -15.64
CA ALA A 56 -4.44 -7.26 -14.32
C ALA A 56 -3.63 -8.58 -14.23
N PRO A 57 -2.43 -8.58 -13.63
CA PRO A 57 -1.65 -9.80 -13.46
C PRO A 57 -2.33 -10.78 -12.49
N THR A 58 -2.34 -12.06 -12.83
CA THR A 58 -2.94 -13.13 -12.00
C THR A 58 -2.02 -13.62 -10.88
N LEU A 59 -0.72 -13.30 -10.96
CA LEU A 59 0.30 -13.59 -9.95
C LEU A 59 1.23 -12.38 -9.79
N SER A 60 1.65 -12.10 -8.55
CA SER A 60 2.69 -11.11 -8.27
C SER A 60 4.09 -11.74 -8.43
N HIS A 61 4.99 -11.02 -9.09
CA HIS A 61 6.43 -11.32 -9.04
C HIS A 61 7.12 -10.59 -7.86
N PHE A 62 6.52 -9.51 -7.35
CA PHE A 62 6.98 -8.81 -6.15
C PHE A 62 6.87 -9.70 -4.92
N THR A 63 7.97 -9.79 -4.15
CA THR A 63 8.09 -10.64 -2.97
C THR A 63 7.80 -9.83 -1.70
N LEU A 64 6.84 -10.29 -0.89
CA LEU A 64 6.57 -9.72 0.43
C LEU A 64 7.71 -10.06 1.40
N PRO A 65 8.39 -9.08 2.03
CA PRO A 65 9.52 -9.33 2.93
C PRO A 65 9.09 -9.81 4.32
N ALA A 66 7.80 -9.73 4.64
CA ALA A 66 7.20 -10.22 5.87
C ALA A 66 5.69 -10.49 5.66
N PRO A 67 5.05 -11.34 6.48
CA PRO A 67 3.59 -11.52 6.45
C PRO A 67 2.86 -10.19 6.70
N LEU A 68 1.85 -9.89 5.88
CA LEU A 68 1.07 -8.67 6.02
C LEU A 68 0.19 -8.68 7.28
N PRO A 69 0.12 -7.55 8.03
CA PRO A 69 -0.85 -7.34 9.11
C PRO A 69 -2.29 -7.66 8.70
N LYS A 70 -3.10 -8.08 9.67
CA LYS A 70 -4.53 -8.39 9.44
C LYS A 70 -5.26 -7.15 8.90
N GLY A 71 -5.96 -7.32 7.78
CA GLY A 71 -6.67 -6.23 7.10
C GLY A 71 -5.87 -5.49 6.03
N LEU A 72 -4.60 -5.85 5.79
CA LEU A 72 -3.81 -5.39 4.64
C LEU A 72 -3.69 -6.48 3.57
N ALA A 73 -3.60 -6.06 2.31
CA ALA A 73 -3.37 -6.90 1.12
C ALA A 73 -2.25 -6.32 0.23
N LEU A 74 -1.66 -7.18 -0.59
CA LEU A 74 -0.73 -6.83 -1.65
C LEU A 74 -1.51 -6.51 -2.92
N TYR A 75 -1.15 -5.40 -3.54
CA TYR A 75 -1.67 -4.93 -4.81
C TYR A 75 -0.49 -4.76 -5.77
N ALA A 76 -0.56 -5.32 -6.98
CA ALA A 76 0.52 -5.15 -7.96
C ALA A 76 0.04 -5.12 -9.41
N SER A 77 0.68 -4.27 -10.20
CA SER A 77 0.58 -4.18 -11.65
C SER A 77 1.74 -4.97 -12.31
N GLN A 78 2.13 -4.59 -13.53
CA GLN A 78 3.36 -5.12 -14.15
C GLN A 78 4.61 -4.38 -13.65
N ASP A 79 4.51 -3.07 -13.38
CA ASP A 79 5.66 -2.22 -13.06
C ASP A 79 5.77 -1.85 -11.57
N LEU A 80 4.68 -1.91 -10.79
CA LEU A 80 4.65 -1.42 -9.40
C LEU A 80 3.85 -2.32 -8.45
N ALA A 81 4.17 -2.24 -7.16
CA ALA A 81 3.39 -2.87 -6.10
C ALA A 81 3.15 -1.93 -4.91
N ALA A 82 2.09 -2.20 -4.15
CA ALA A 82 1.73 -1.48 -2.94
C ALA A 82 1.09 -2.40 -1.90
N VAL A 83 1.19 -1.99 -0.64
CA VAL A 83 0.36 -2.55 0.44
C VAL A 83 -0.75 -1.57 0.76
N ALA A 84 -2.00 -2.03 0.82
CA ALA A 84 -3.16 -1.19 1.14
C ALA A 84 -4.19 -1.97 1.98
N PRO A 85 -5.17 -1.30 2.59
CA PRO A 85 -6.29 -1.99 3.25
C PRO A 85 -7.01 -2.93 2.27
N ALA A 86 -7.27 -4.16 2.71
CA ALA A 86 -7.86 -5.19 1.86
C ALA A 86 -9.28 -4.80 1.40
N GLY A 87 -9.60 -5.09 0.14
CA GLY A 87 -10.88 -4.73 -0.48
C GLY A 87 -10.89 -3.34 -1.15
N TRP A 88 -9.79 -2.59 -1.11
CA TRP A 88 -9.58 -1.44 -1.99
C TRP A 88 -9.47 -1.88 -3.46
N HIS A 89 -9.72 -0.94 -4.38
CA HIS A 89 -9.44 -1.08 -5.81
C HIS A 89 -8.11 -0.42 -6.17
N CYS A 90 -7.53 -0.82 -7.31
CA CYS A 90 -6.34 -0.21 -7.89
C CYS A 90 -6.44 -0.05 -9.40
N LEU A 91 -5.65 0.88 -9.94
CA LEU A 91 -5.42 1.13 -11.35
C LEU A 91 -4.02 1.72 -11.49
N GLU A 92 -3.23 1.21 -12.45
CA GLU A 92 -1.99 1.86 -12.86
C GLU A 92 -2.22 2.74 -14.10
N LEU A 93 -1.57 3.90 -14.14
CA LEU A 93 -1.34 4.63 -15.37
C LEU A 93 0.13 4.49 -15.77
N TYR A 94 0.41 4.29 -17.06
CA TYR A 94 1.79 4.16 -17.56
C TYR A 94 2.00 4.93 -18.87
N GLY A 95 3.24 5.30 -19.16
CA GLY A 95 3.62 5.95 -20.42
C GLY A 95 5.08 6.38 -20.41
N SER A 96 5.47 7.27 -21.32
CA SER A 96 6.87 7.71 -21.43
C SER A 96 7.42 8.33 -20.15
N SER A 97 6.60 8.98 -19.31
CA SER A 97 7.05 9.53 -18.02
C SER A 97 7.32 8.48 -16.92
N GLY A 98 6.89 7.22 -17.10
CA GLY A 98 6.97 6.15 -16.10
C GLY A 98 5.59 5.57 -15.74
N ALA A 99 5.48 5.01 -14.53
CA ALA A 99 4.31 4.28 -14.02
C ALA A 99 3.77 4.88 -12.72
N PHE A 100 2.44 4.84 -12.57
CA PHE A 100 1.68 5.52 -11.50
C PHE A 100 0.56 4.60 -10.98
N LEU A 101 0.90 3.71 -10.03
CA LEU A 101 -0.04 2.80 -9.39
C LEU A 101 -0.87 3.54 -8.33
N MET A 102 -2.16 3.71 -8.59
CA MET A 102 -3.12 4.34 -7.69
C MET A 102 -4.00 3.29 -6.99
N LEU A 103 -4.34 3.52 -5.72
CA LEU A 103 -5.23 2.67 -4.94
C LEU A 103 -6.19 3.54 -4.11
N LYS A 104 -7.45 3.12 -3.97
CA LYS A 104 -8.47 3.81 -3.16
C LYS A 104 -9.63 2.86 -2.78
N PRO A 105 -10.50 3.22 -1.81
CA PRO A 105 -11.65 2.40 -1.44
C PRO A 105 -12.67 2.15 -2.56
N ASP A 106 -12.89 3.12 -3.45
CA ASP A 106 -13.92 3.07 -4.49
C ASP A 106 -13.37 2.58 -5.85
N ALA A 107 -14.23 2.02 -6.70
CA ALA A 107 -13.86 1.63 -8.06
C ALA A 107 -13.31 2.80 -8.90
N PHE A 108 -12.40 2.50 -9.83
CA PHE A 108 -11.93 3.46 -10.84
C PHE A 108 -12.89 3.49 -12.05
N PRO A 109 -13.09 4.65 -12.72
CA PRO A 109 -13.85 4.73 -13.96
C PRO A 109 -13.32 3.74 -15.01
N GLN A 110 -14.21 3.23 -15.86
CA GLN A 110 -13.87 2.29 -16.95
C GLN A 110 -13.90 2.99 -18.32
N THR A 111 -13.45 4.25 -18.35
CA THR A 111 -13.55 5.17 -19.51
C THR A 111 -12.24 5.94 -19.69
N ASP A 112 -12.13 6.71 -20.78
CA ASP A 112 -10.96 7.54 -21.09
C ASP A 112 -10.62 8.56 -19.98
N SER A 113 -11.63 8.94 -19.18
CA SER A 113 -11.49 9.74 -17.95
C SER A 113 -10.56 9.13 -16.89
N THR A 114 -10.11 7.87 -17.06
CA THR A 114 -9.05 7.26 -16.24
C THR A 114 -7.78 8.11 -16.19
N LEU A 115 -7.41 8.79 -17.27
CA LEU A 115 -6.23 9.66 -17.32
C LEU A 115 -6.38 10.92 -16.44
N GLU A 116 -7.61 11.37 -16.17
CA GLU A 116 -7.92 12.58 -15.40
C GLU A 116 -8.17 12.31 -13.91
N VAL A 117 -8.12 11.05 -13.45
CA VAL A 117 -8.48 10.65 -12.10
C VAL A 117 -7.76 11.49 -11.03
N ARG A 118 -8.57 11.99 -10.09
CA ARG A 118 -8.20 12.66 -8.85
C ARG A 118 -8.76 11.87 -7.66
N ILE A 119 -8.03 11.88 -6.55
CA ILE A 119 -8.40 11.16 -5.33
C ILE A 119 -8.60 12.18 -4.19
N SER A 120 -9.86 12.52 -3.92
CA SER A 120 -10.27 13.46 -2.88
C SER A 120 -10.53 12.81 -1.52
N GLY A 121 -10.65 11.49 -1.46
CA GLY A 121 -10.82 10.70 -0.24
C GLY A 121 -9.52 10.05 0.24
N PRO A 122 -9.59 8.96 1.02
CA PRO A 122 -8.46 8.06 1.26
C PRO A 122 -7.92 7.49 -0.05
N GLY A 123 -6.61 7.30 -0.12
CA GLY A 123 -5.94 6.71 -1.27
C GLY A 123 -4.43 6.64 -1.10
N ILE A 124 -3.81 5.85 -1.97
CA ILE A 124 -2.37 5.65 -2.07
C ILE A 124 -1.98 5.87 -3.53
N GLN A 125 -0.82 6.49 -3.77
CA GLN A 125 -0.16 6.46 -5.06
C GLN A 125 1.30 6.05 -4.87
N VAL A 126 1.72 5.01 -5.60
CA VAL A 126 3.13 4.69 -5.85
C VAL A 126 3.46 5.18 -7.25
N SER A 127 4.62 5.79 -7.44
CA SER A 127 5.06 6.20 -8.78
C SER A 127 6.54 5.91 -8.99
N SER A 128 6.86 5.42 -10.19
CA SER A 128 8.19 5.44 -10.79
C SER A 128 8.16 6.48 -11.91
N THR A 129 8.97 7.54 -11.80
CA THR A 129 9.00 8.65 -12.77
C THR A 129 10.41 8.76 -13.35
N SER A 130 10.57 8.59 -14.67
CA SER A 130 11.91 8.53 -15.26
C SER A 130 12.54 9.89 -15.56
N GLY A 131 13.80 10.05 -15.15
CA GLY A 131 14.62 11.24 -15.38
C GLY A 131 15.23 11.33 -16.78
N THR A 132 15.10 10.29 -17.62
CA THR A 132 15.68 10.24 -18.97
C THR A 132 14.66 10.49 -20.10
N THR A 133 13.38 10.64 -19.75
CA THR A 133 12.25 10.66 -20.69
C THR A 133 11.38 11.92 -20.50
N SER A 134 10.10 11.88 -20.93
CA SER A 134 9.10 12.90 -20.59
C SER A 134 8.98 13.18 -19.08
N GLY A 135 9.33 12.22 -18.21
CA GLY A 135 9.24 12.37 -16.75
C GLY A 135 10.27 13.36 -16.18
N ARG A 136 11.34 13.67 -16.91
CA ARG A 136 12.46 14.51 -16.45
C ARG A 136 12.04 15.91 -15.99
N PHE A 137 10.93 16.45 -16.49
CA PHE A 137 10.39 17.74 -16.06
C PHE A 137 9.75 17.68 -14.67
N ASP A 138 9.11 16.56 -14.33
CA ASP A 138 8.58 16.32 -12.99
C ASP A 138 9.70 15.96 -12.01
N VAL A 139 10.67 15.15 -12.46
CA VAL A 139 11.91 14.87 -11.72
C VAL A 139 12.65 16.16 -11.36
N ALA A 140 12.93 17.02 -12.34
CA ALA A 140 13.66 18.28 -12.14
C ALA A 140 12.90 19.23 -11.21
N ARG A 141 11.56 19.25 -11.26
CA ARG A 141 10.73 20.04 -10.34
C ARG A 141 10.85 19.55 -8.90
N THR A 142 10.73 18.24 -8.67
CA THR A 142 10.91 17.66 -7.34
C THR A 142 12.34 17.86 -6.84
N ILE A 143 13.36 17.71 -7.68
CA ILE A 143 14.77 17.97 -7.30
C ILE A 143 14.99 19.44 -6.94
N ALA A 144 14.45 20.40 -7.71
CA ALA A 144 14.53 21.82 -7.40
C ALA A 144 14.01 22.12 -5.98
N ARG A 145 12.95 21.41 -5.55
CA ARG A 145 12.37 21.56 -4.21
C ARG A 145 13.09 20.78 -3.11
N ALA A 146 13.37 19.51 -3.35
CA ALA A 146 13.73 18.53 -2.33
C ALA A 146 15.24 18.30 -2.20
N PHE A 147 16.01 18.36 -3.29
CA PHE A 147 17.35 17.80 -3.38
C PHE A 147 18.38 18.87 -3.82
N PRO A 148 18.86 19.72 -2.88
CA PRO A 148 19.77 20.83 -3.19
C PRO A 148 21.18 20.37 -3.63
N THR A 149 21.56 19.13 -3.34
CA THR A 149 22.79 18.48 -3.85
C THR A 149 22.68 18.06 -5.32
N HIS A 150 21.46 17.91 -5.84
CA HIS A 150 21.18 17.38 -7.19
C HIS A 150 20.78 18.46 -8.22
N GLN A 151 20.96 19.74 -7.89
CA GLN A 151 20.63 20.87 -8.79
C GLN A 151 21.27 20.81 -10.20
N PRO A 152 22.45 20.21 -10.45
CA PRO A 152 22.97 20.08 -11.81
C PRO A 152 22.01 19.41 -12.81
N PHE A 153 21.19 18.44 -12.36
CA PHE A 153 20.16 17.82 -13.19
C PHE A 153 19.06 18.82 -13.58
N VAL A 154 18.62 19.65 -12.63
CA VAL A 154 17.64 20.72 -12.87
C VAL A 154 18.18 21.71 -13.89
N GLN A 155 19.46 22.07 -13.78
CA GLN A 155 20.13 22.97 -14.73
C GLN A 155 20.23 22.36 -16.13
N SER A 156 20.53 21.07 -16.28
CA SER A 156 20.51 20.42 -17.61
C SER A 156 19.11 20.40 -18.22
N VAL A 157 18.05 20.14 -17.44
CA VAL A 157 16.65 20.14 -17.94
C VAL A 157 16.19 21.56 -18.31
N ILE A 158 16.62 22.59 -17.59
CA ILE A 158 16.40 24.01 -17.96
C ILE A 158 17.13 24.36 -19.26
N GLN A 159 18.36 23.87 -19.45
CA GLN A 159 19.18 24.14 -20.65
C GLN A 159 18.61 23.53 -21.94
N GLU A 160 17.66 22.59 -21.86
CA GLU A 160 16.91 22.10 -23.03
C GLU A 160 15.99 23.17 -23.64
N GLY A 161 15.59 24.20 -22.87
CA GLY A 161 14.74 25.28 -23.35
C GLY A 161 13.28 24.93 -23.62
N ILE A 162 12.81 23.73 -23.23
CA ILE A 162 11.46 23.23 -23.52
C ILE A 162 10.41 23.76 -22.53
N GLU A 163 10.73 23.82 -21.24
CA GLU A 163 9.88 24.39 -20.19
C GLU A 163 10.61 25.58 -19.53
N PRO A 164 9.94 26.72 -19.27
CA PRO A 164 10.60 27.90 -18.72
C PRO A 164 11.02 27.68 -17.26
N THR A 165 12.10 28.35 -16.84
CA THR A 165 12.71 28.23 -15.50
C THR A 165 11.72 28.36 -14.33
N SER A 166 10.63 29.12 -14.51
CA SER A 166 9.54 29.27 -13.53
C SER A 166 8.79 27.96 -13.19
N ARG A 167 8.95 26.90 -14.00
CA ARG A 167 8.42 25.55 -13.74
C ARG A 167 9.22 24.76 -12.70
N PHE A 168 10.40 25.22 -12.33
CA PHE A 168 11.34 24.54 -11.44
C PHE A 168 11.62 25.38 -10.17
N PRO A 169 10.57 25.73 -9.37
CA PRO A 169 10.73 26.55 -8.17
C PRO A 169 11.65 25.87 -7.16
N THR A 170 12.69 26.57 -6.74
CA THR A 170 13.68 26.06 -5.78
C THR A 170 13.14 26.07 -4.36
N GLY A 171 13.46 25.03 -3.59
CA GLY A 171 13.09 24.90 -2.18
C GLY A 171 11.73 24.23 -1.92
N PRO A 172 11.54 23.71 -0.69
CA PRO A 172 10.36 22.94 -0.33
C PRO A 172 9.08 23.77 -0.38
N TYR A 173 7.93 23.09 -0.38
CA TYR A 173 6.66 23.76 -0.10
C TYR A 173 6.66 24.31 1.34
N PRO A 174 6.11 25.51 1.58
CA PRO A 174 6.25 26.21 2.87
C PRO A 174 5.53 25.50 4.03
N ASP A 175 4.46 24.76 3.72
CA ASP A 175 3.64 24.05 4.72
C ASP A 175 4.08 22.58 4.92
N ASP A 176 4.94 22.04 4.05
CA ASP A 176 5.37 20.63 4.13
C ASP A 176 6.35 20.40 5.29
N GLN A 177 6.02 19.46 6.16
CA GLN A 177 6.95 18.97 7.17
C GLN A 177 7.85 17.90 6.54
N ILE A 178 9.17 18.09 6.54
CA ILE A 178 10.11 17.23 5.83
C ILE A 178 11.18 16.69 6.78
N THR A 179 11.37 15.37 6.76
CA THR A 179 12.48 14.67 7.40
C THR A 179 13.41 14.13 6.31
N ARG A 180 14.70 14.47 6.37
CA ARG A 180 15.70 13.87 5.47
C ARG A 180 16.15 12.54 6.06
N GLU A 181 16.00 11.45 5.31
CA GLU A 181 16.54 10.12 5.65
C GLU A 181 17.91 9.90 4.97
N GLY A 182 18.29 10.76 4.02
CA GLY A 182 19.62 10.87 3.43
C GLY A 182 19.72 12.02 2.41
N ASP A 183 20.76 12.02 1.58
CA ASP A 183 20.89 12.99 0.47
C ASP A 183 19.88 12.74 -0.67
N ARG A 184 19.36 11.51 -0.76
CA ARG A 184 18.46 11.02 -1.82
C ARG A 184 17.08 10.60 -1.33
N ASP A 185 16.84 10.63 -0.02
CA ASP A 185 15.60 10.16 0.61
C ASP A 185 15.01 11.25 1.51
N ILE A 186 13.76 11.64 1.24
CA ILE A 186 12.97 12.46 2.15
C ILE A 186 11.64 11.78 2.49
N ALA A 187 11.28 11.81 3.77
CA ALA A 187 9.91 11.60 4.22
C ALA A 187 9.21 12.96 4.38
N PHE A 188 7.93 13.04 4.03
CA PHE A 188 7.17 14.28 4.09
C PHE A 188 5.76 14.10 4.69
N VAL A 189 5.21 15.20 5.21
CA VAL A 189 3.80 15.36 5.55
C VAL A 189 3.31 16.67 4.95
N THR A 190 2.40 16.58 3.98
CA THR A 190 1.62 17.72 3.50
C THR A 190 0.37 17.87 4.38
N PRO A 191 0.18 19.01 5.07
CA PRO A 191 -0.99 19.25 5.90
C PRO A 191 -2.35 19.15 5.18
N ALA A 192 -3.42 19.15 5.97
CA ALA A 192 -4.77 19.31 5.44
C ALA A 192 -4.91 20.70 4.78
N HIS A 193 -5.67 20.77 3.69
CA HIS A 193 -5.98 21.98 2.90
C HIS A 193 -4.80 22.71 2.22
N THR A 194 -3.55 22.27 2.38
CA THR A 194 -2.37 22.91 1.78
C THR A 194 -1.96 22.27 0.44
N VAL A 195 -1.06 22.94 -0.28
CA VAL A 195 -0.39 22.39 -1.48
C VAL A 195 1.04 22.03 -1.10
N GLY A 196 1.43 20.79 -1.38
CA GLY A 196 2.72 20.20 -1.04
C GLY A 196 3.10 19.06 -1.97
N PHE A 197 4.21 18.37 -1.68
CA PHE A 197 4.62 17.13 -2.36
C PHE A 197 3.48 16.10 -2.40
N GLY A 198 2.69 15.98 -1.32
CA GLY A 198 1.49 15.16 -1.27
C GLY A 198 0.53 15.37 -2.44
N THR A 199 0.40 16.62 -2.90
CA THR A 199 -0.51 17.06 -3.95
C THR A 199 0.13 17.19 -5.35
N GLU A 200 1.41 16.86 -5.50
CA GLU A 200 2.00 16.60 -6.84
C GLU A 200 1.57 15.22 -7.37
N SER A 201 0.95 14.38 -6.53
CA SER A 201 0.26 13.14 -6.89
C SER A 201 -1.20 13.35 -7.36
N ARG A 202 -1.92 12.26 -7.65
CA ARG A 202 -3.37 12.30 -7.92
C ARG A 202 -4.22 12.59 -6.67
N LEU A 203 -3.65 12.54 -5.46
CA LEU A 203 -4.33 12.95 -4.23
C LEU A 203 -4.49 14.47 -4.18
N THR A 204 -5.72 14.98 -4.01
CA THR A 204 -5.96 16.43 -3.88
C THR A 204 -5.87 16.88 -2.43
N ALA A 205 -5.71 18.19 -2.17
CA ALA A 205 -5.89 18.75 -0.84
C ALA A 205 -7.30 18.43 -0.30
N ASN A 206 -7.41 18.08 0.98
CA ASN A 206 -8.67 17.87 1.71
C ASN A 206 -8.44 18.02 3.23
N ASN A 207 -9.42 17.63 4.04
CA ASN A 207 -9.43 17.73 5.50
C ASN A 207 -8.43 16.81 6.25
N THR A 208 -7.65 15.96 5.57
CA THR A 208 -6.63 15.10 6.19
C THR A 208 -5.28 15.18 5.45
N PRO A 209 -4.15 15.11 6.19
CA PRO A 209 -2.83 15.23 5.60
C PRO A 209 -2.48 14.05 4.69
N ILE A 210 -1.56 14.29 3.77
CA ILE A 210 -0.90 13.26 2.96
C ILE A 210 0.48 13.04 3.54
N LYS A 211 0.85 11.79 3.81
CA LYS A 211 2.20 11.40 4.24
C LYS A 211 2.88 10.61 3.14
N GLY A 212 4.20 10.67 3.05
CA GLY A 212 4.89 9.90 2.02
C GLY A 212 6.40 9.93 2.12
N VAL A 213 7.02 9.29 1.12
CA VAL A 213 8.47 9.34 0.87
C VAL A 213 8.73 9.63 -0.60
N ILE A 214 9.84 10.32 -0.85
CA ILE A 214 10.43 10.56 -2.18
C ILE A 214 11.86 10.06 -2.11
N HIS A 215 12.20 9.12 -2.99
CA HIS A 215 13.54 8.59 -3.21
C HIS A 215 14.03 8.96 -4.62
N LEU A 216 15.26 9.44 -4.72
CA LEU A 216 15.93 9.81 -5.97
C LEU A 216 16.99 8.77 -6.32
N THR A 217 16.75 7.98 -7.37
CA THR A 217 17.61 6.84 -7.79
C THR A 217 18.97 7.30 -8.28
N SER A 218 19.94 6.39 -8.32
CA SER A 218 21.29 6.65 -8.83
C SER A 218 21.27 7.44 -10.17
N ALA A 219 20.48 6.95 -11.12
CA ALA A 219 20.23 7.47 -12.47
C ALA A 219 19.39 8.78 -12.57
N GLN A 220 18.95 9.33 -11.44
CA GLN A 220 18.04 10.50 -11.34
C GLN A 220 16.58 10.20 -11.77
N ASP A 221 16.10 8.98 -11.62
CA ASP A 221 14.66 8.70 -11.62
C ASP A 221 14.07 8.94 -10.21
N LEU A 222 12.74 9.05 -10.08
CA LEU A 222 12.07 9.17 -8.78
C LEU A 222 11.20 7.96 -8.47
N MET A 223 11.40 7.40 -7.29
CA MET A 223 10.44 6.49 -6.64
C MET A 223 9.69 7.26 -5.56
N THR A 224 8.36 7.31 -5.65
CA THR A 224 7.52 8.10 -4.74
C THR A 224 6.38 7.27 -4.16
N ILE A 225 6.06 7.49 -2.89
CA ILE A 225 4.92 6.85 -2.21
C ILE A 225 4.14 7.93 -1.48
N HIS A 226 2.87 8.10 -1.83
CA HIS A 226 1.95 9.07 -1.25
C HIS A 226 0.78 8.32 -0.60
N VAL A 227 0.45 8.64 0.66
CA VAL A 227 -0.54 7.91 1.45
C VAL A 227 -1.45 8.87 2.21
N ARG A 228 -2.76 8.73 2.01
CA ARG A 228 -3.81 9.28 2.87
C ARG A 228 -4.77 8.16 3.27
N LEU A 229 -4.96 7.97 4.56
CA LEU A 229 -5.94 7.03 5.10
C LEU A 229 -7.07 7.77 5.83
N ALA A 230 -8.18 7.09 6.07
CA ALA A 230 -9.20 7.57 7.00
C ALA A 230 -8.63 7.62 8.44
N SER A 231 -9.15 8.50 9.30
CA SER A 231 -8.58 8.76 10.63
C SER A 231 -8.45 7.50 11.50
N ASN A 232 -9.42 6.58 11.42
CA ASN A 232 -9.41 5.28 12.10
C ASN A 232 -8.33 4.31 11.58
N GLN A 233 -7.85 4.48 10.34
CA GLN A 233 -6.80 3.68 9.70
C GLN A 233 -5.43 4.36 9.74
N SER A 234 -5.33 5.63 10.17
CA SER A 234 -4.10 6.45 10.13
C SER A 234 -2.87 5.84 10.81
N HIS A 235 -3.06 4.91 11.75
CA HIS A 235 -2.00 4.13 12.39
C HIS A 235 -1.27 3.16 11.44
N LEU A 236 -1.91 2.76 10.32
CA LEU A 236 -1.34 1.85 9.31
C LEU A 236 -0.38 2.55 8.34
N THR A 237 -0.40 3.89 8.26
CA THR A 237 0.29 4.67 7.22
C THR A 237 1.78 4.34 7.12
N GLN A 238 2.49 4.30 8.26
CA GLN A 238 3.93 4.01 8.24
C GLN A 238 4.23 2.58 7.78
N THR A 239 3.46 1.59 8.26
CA THR A 239 3.60 0.19 7.84
C THR A 239 3.31 0.02 6.35
N ILE A 240 2.34 0.75 5.79
CA ILE A 240 2.06 0.79 4.36
C ILE A 240 3.24 1.35 3.58
N ILE A 241 3.81 2.49 4.02
CA ILE A 241 5.00 3.09 3.38
C ILE A 241 6.19 2.12 3.42
N ASP A 242 6.52 1.55 4.58
CA ASP A 242 7.72 0.72 4.73
C ASP A 242 7.64 -0.64 4.04
N GLN A 243 6.45 -1.23 3.90
CA GLN A 243 6.28 -2.45 3.10
C GLN A 243 6.28 -2.14 1.60
N THR A 244 5.64 -1.04 1.18
CA THR A 244 5.62 -0.59 -0.22
C THR A 244 7.02 -0.18 -0.71
N ARG A 245 7.81 0.50 0.12
CA ARG A 245 9.22 0.84 -0.15
C ARG A 245 10.08 -0.41 -0.38
N LYS A 246 9.84 -1.49 0.35
CA LYS A 246 10.56 -2.77 0.19
C LYS A 246 10.15 -3.53 -1.06
N LEU A 247 8.86 -3.52 -1.42
CA LEU A 247 8.35 -4.18 -2.62
C LEU A 247 8.97 -3.59 -3.89
N ASN A 248 9.11 -2.27 -3.98
CA ASN A 248 9.65 -1.57 -5.16
C ASN A 248 11.15 -1.27 -5.05
N ALA A 249 11.87 -1.90 -4.12
CA ALA A 249 13.29 -1.60 -3.85
C ALA A 249 14.22 -1.89 -5.05
N ASP A 250 13.82 -2.77 -5.97
CA ASP A 250 14.59 -3.08 -7.17
C ASP A 250 14.49 -2.00 -8.26
N PHE A 251 13.49 -1.11 -8.18
CA PHE A 251 13.43 0.13 -8.99
C PHE A 251 14.26 1.28 -8.41
N ALA A 252 14.87 1.10 -7.23
CA ALA A 252 15.68 2.12 -6.55
C ALA A 252 17.20 1.97 -6.77
N ARG A 253 17.64 1.05 -7.65
CA ARG A 253 19.04 0.69 -7.88
C ARG A 253 19.66 1.50 -9.02
#